data_AF-A0A0J6BFQ0-F1
#
_entry.id   AF-A0A0J6BFQ0-F1
#
_cell.length_a   1.000
_cell.length_b   1.000
_cell.length_c   1.000
_cell.angle_alpha   90.00
_cell.angle_beta   90.00
_cell.angle_gamma   90.00
#
_symmetry.space_group_name_H-M   'P 1'
#
loop_
_entity.id
_entity.type
_entity.pdbx_description
1 polymer ?
#
loop_
_entity_poly.entity_id
_entity_poly.type
_entity_poly.pdbx_seq_one_letter_code
_entity_poly.pdbx_strand_id
1 'polypeptide(L)' 'MVPALALLHPAPALADASHMAQSESYMVGPGSSVGPSTKVKPKNCRTNPVDGSITCDTELENSPSDTQARPEFEQFPN' A
#
# COMPACT_ATOMS: atom_id res chain seq x y z
N MET A 1 -20.11 51.48 18.17
CA MET A 1 -20.05 51.01 16.76
C MET A 1 -18.59 50.74 16.44
N VAL A 2 -18.20 49.47 16.33
CA VAL A 2 -16.83 49.04 15.98
C VAL A 2 -16.92 48.42 14.58
N PRO A 3 -16.09 48.83 13.59
CA PRO A 3 -16.23 48.37 12.23
C PRO A 3 -15.74 46.92 12.12
N ALA A 4 -16.54 46.08 11.46
CA ALA A 4 -16.16 44.71 11.15
C ALA A 4 -15.08 44.72 10.04
N LEU A 5 -13.83 44.42 10.41
CA LEU A 5 -12.80 44.06 9.43
C LEU A 5 -13.04 42.63 8.96
N ALA A 6 -13.42 42.47 7.69
CA ALA A 6 -13.48 41.18 7.03
C ALA A 6 -12.05 40.67 6.79
N LEU A 7 -11.65 39.63 7.55
CA LEU A 7 -10.41 38.91 7.32
C LEU A 7 -10.57 38.01 6.08
N LEU A 8 -9.99 38.45 4.96
CA LEU A 8 -9.82 37.63 3.76
C LEU A 8 -8.75 36.58 4.08
N HIS A 9 -9.17 35.36 4.40
CA HIS A 9 -8.26 34.25 4.64
C HIS A 9 -7.74 33.73 3.29
N PRO A 10 -6.43 33.73 3.03
CA PRO A 10 -5.88 33.06 1.85
C PRO A 10 -6.18 31.56 1.96
N ALA A 11 -6.90 31.02 0.98
CA ALA A 11 -7.13 29.59 0.87
C ALA A 11 -5.77 28.89 0.71
N PRO A 12 -5.46 27.84 1.50
CA PRO A 12 -4.23 27.10 1.32
C PRO A 12 -4.31 26.40 -0.04
N ALA A 13 -3.36 26.71 -0.93
CA ALA A 13 -3.14 25.92 -2.14
C ALA A 13 -2.71 24.51 -1.68
N LEU A 14 -3.61 23.54 -1.85
CA LEU A 14 -3.28 22.12 -1.70
C LEU A 14 -2.23 21.81 -2.76
N ALA A 15 -0.97 21.73 -2.33
CA ALA A 15 0.12 21.29 -3.20
C ALA A 15 -0.23 19.90 -3.73
N ASP A 16 -0.26 19.77 -5.06
CA ASP A 16 -0.42 18.50 -5.75
C ASP A 16 0.78 17.63 -5.37
N ALA A 17 0.58 16.75 -4.38
CA ALA A 17 1.58 15.80 -3.98
C ALA A 17 1.73 14.85 -5.16
N SER A 18 2.72 15.10 -6.02
CA SER A 18 3.09 14.21 -7.11
C SER A 18 3.21 12.80 -6.53
N HIS A 19 2.18 11.99 -6.80
CA HIS A 19 2.09 10.65 -6.29
C HIS A 19 3.18 9.87 -7.00
N MET A 20 4.33 9.70 -6.35
CA MET A 20 5.36 8.80 -6.82
C MET A 20 4.70 7.43 -7.00
N ALA A 21 4.65 6.95 -8.25
CA ALA A 21 4.06 5.66 -8.55
C ALA A 21 4.86 4.60 -7.79
N GLN A 22 4.21 3.92 -6.83
CA GLN A 22 4.83 2.84 -6.10
C GLN A 22 5.18 1.71 -7.09
N SER A 23 6.46 1.39 -7.21
CA SER A 23 6.92 0.26 -8.00
C SER A 23 6.87 -1.01 -7.16
N GLU A 24 6.15 -2.03 -7.63
CA GLU A 24 6.14 -3.35 -6.99
C GLU A 24 7.16 -4.29 -7.65
N SER A 25 7.83 -5.12 -6.85
CA SER A 25 8.70 -6.20 -7.32
C SER A 25 8.43 -7.46 -6.52
N TYR A 26 8.44 -8.61 -7.18
CA TYR A 26 8.13 -9.91 -6.56
C TYR A 26 9.36 -10.81 -6.59
N MET A 27 9.73 -11.36 -5.44
CA MET A 27 10.74 -12.43 -5.37
C MET A 27 10.10 -13.75 -5.78
N VAL A 28 10.25 -14.08 -7.06
CA VAL A 28 9.80 -15.33 -7.65
C VAL A 28 10.92 -16.37 -7.59
N GLY A 29 10.66 -17.48 -6.90
CA GLY A 29 11.60 -18.59 -6.71
C GLY A 29 10.86 -19.83 -6.22
N PRO A 30 11.52 -21.01 -6.17
CA PRO A 30 10.93 -22.24 -5.66
C PRO A 30 10.23 -22.05 -4.31
N GLY A 31 8.98 -22.49 -4.18
CA GLY A 31 8.19 -22.32 -2.95
C GLY A 31 7.68 -20.90 -2.66
N SER A 32 7.93 -19.91 -3.53
CA SER A 32 7.37 -18.55 -3.37
C SER A 32 5.85 -18.55 -3.57
N SER A 33 5.15 -17.82 -2.70
CA SER A 33 3.71 -17.63 -2.79
C SER A 33 3.30 -16.28 -3.39
N VAL A 34 4.25 -15.39 -3.73
CA VAL A 34 3.99 -14.02 -4.21
C VAL A 34 4.20 -13.87 -5.72
N GLY A 35 3.45 -12.99 -6.37
CA GLY A 35 3.51 -12.71 -7.81
C GLY A 35 2.59 -11.57 -8.25
N PRO A 36 2.42 -11.33 -9.56
CA PRO A 36 1.64 -10.20 -10.09
C PRO A 36 0.17 -10.12 -9.62
N SER A 37 -0.38 -11.26 -9.21
CA SER A 37 -1.74 -11.37 -8.66
C SER A 37 -1.81 -11.05 -7.16
N THR A 38 -0.67 -10.95 -6.45
CA THR A 38 -0.62 -10.54 -5.04
C THR A 38 -1.20 -9.14 -4.90
N LYS A 39 -1.98 -8.92 -3.84
CA LYS A 39 -2.51 -7.61 -3.47
C LYS A 39 -2.10 -7.27 -2.05
N VAL A 40 -1.67 -6.02 -1.85
CA VAL A 40 -1.49 -5.46 -0.52
C VAL A 40 -2.85 -5.01 0.01
N LYS A 41 -3.32 -5.63 1.09
CA LYS A 41 -4.52 -5.21 1.81
C LYS A 41 -4.15 -4.39 3.04
N PRO A 42 -4.69 -3.17 3.20
CA PRO A 42 -4.59 -2.44 4.45
C PRO A 42 -5.38 -3.15 5.55
N LYS A 43 -4.82 -3.23 6.76
CA LYS A 43 -5.50 -3.72 7.96
C LYS A 43 -5.21 -2.81 9.15
N ASN A 44 -6.03 -2.92 10.19
CA ASN A 44 -5.84 -2.22 11.47
C ASN A 44 -5.60 -0.70 11.36
N CYS A 45 -6.24 -0.03 10.39
CA CYS A 45 -6.06 1.40 10.19
C CYS A 45 -6.43 2.22 11.44
N ARG A 46 -5.54 3.12 11.85
CA ARG A 46 -5.71 4.06 12.96
C ARG A 46 -5.56 5.48 12.46
N THR A 47 -6.48 6.35 12.89
CA THR A 47 -6.38 7.79 12.67
C THR A 47 -5.63 8.42 13.83
N ASN A 48 -4.59 9.19 13.52
CA ASN A 48 -3.88 9.99 14.51
C ASN A 48 -4.74 11.22 14.86
N PRO A 49 -5.09 11.43 16.14
CA PRO A 49 -5.98 12.52 16.55
C PRO A 49 -5.34 13.92 16.48
N VAL A 50 -4.01 14.01 16.35
CA VAL A 50 -3.26 15.29 16.36
C VAL A 50 -3.15 15.87 14.95
N ASP A 51 -2.87 15.04 13.95
CA ASP A 51 -2.62 15.45 12.56
C ASP A 51 -3.64 14.88 11.56
N GLY A 52 -4.58 14.05 12.00
CA GLY A 52 -5.60 13.44 11.15
C GLY A 52 -5.07 12.37 10.19
N SER A 53 -3.79 12.03 10.26
CA SER A 53 -3.19 11.03 9.35
C SER A 53 -3.73 9.63 9.63
N ILE A 54 -3.84 8.82 8.57
CA ILE A 54 -4.29 7.44 8.67
C ILE A 54 -3.08 6.53 8.47
N THR A 55 -2.78 5.71 9.48
CA THR A 55 -1.73 4.68 9.42
C THR A 55 -2.39 3.31 9.44
N CYS A 56 -2.05 2.46 8.49
CA CYS A 56 -2.54 1.09 8.39
C CYS A 56 -1.37 0.10 8.42
N ASP A 57 -1.57 -1.04 9.05
CA ASP A 57 -0.74 -2.22 8.80
C ASP A 57 -1.03 -2.73 7.38
N THR A 58 -0.09 -3.46 6.79
CA THR A 58 -0.27 -4.09 5.49
C THR A 58 -0.22 -5.61 5.62
N GLU A 59 -1.00 -6.29 4.79
CA GLU A 59 -0.97 -7.74 4.65
C GLU A 59 -0.99 -8.11 3.17
N LEU A 60 -0.25 -9.15 2.81
CA LEU A 60 -0.24 -9.67 1.45
C LEU A 60 -1.36 -10.70 1.30
N GLU A 61 -2.37 -10.36 0.51
CA GLU A 61 -3.33 -11.34 0.02
C GLU A 61 -2.82 -11.88 -1.31
N ASN A 62 -2.47 -13.16 -1.32
CA ASN A 62 -2.23 -13.88 -2.55
C ASN A 62 -3.51 -14.56 -3.01
N SER A 63 -3.92 -14.30 -4.25
CA SER A 63 -4.85 -15.19 -4.94
C SER A 63 -4.28 -16.61 -4.88
N PRO A 64 -5.11 -17.65 -4.71
CA PRO A 64 -4.65 -19.02 -4.85
C PRO A 64 -4.09 -19.16 -6.27
N SER A 65 -2.76 -19.15 -6.39
CA SER A 65 -2.11 -19.37 -7.67
C SER A 65 -2.16 -20.87 -7.90
N ASP A 66 -2.87 -21.34 -8.92
CA ASP A 66 -2.93 -22.77 -9.27
C ASP A 66 -1.57 -23.34 -9.69
N THR A 67 -0.55 -22.48 -9.84
CA THR A 67 0.82 -22.88 -10.15
C THR A 67 1.73 -22.53 -8.98
N GLN A 68 1.98 -23.51 -8.12
CA GLN A 68 3.06 -23.42 -7.13
C GLN A 68 4.40 -23.28 -7.88
N ALA A 69 5.26 -22.37 -7.44
CA ALA A 69 6.62 -22.29 -7.99
C ALA A 69 7.30 -23.66 -7.85
N ARG A 70 7.91 -24.17 -8.94
CA ARG A 70 8.53 -25.50 -8.99
C ARG A 70 9.30 -25.79 -7.70
N PRO A 71 9.15 -26.98 -7.08
CA PRO A 71 9.89 -27.33 -5.88
C PRO A 71 11.40 -27.22 -6.15
N GLU A 72 12.16 -26.82 -5.13
CA GLU A 72 13.61 -26.57 -5.24
C GLU A 72 14.40 -27.84 -5.62
N PHE A 73 13.81 -29.01 -5.38
CA PHE A 73 14.36 -30.30 -5.75
C PHE A 73 13.28 -31.17 -6.41
N GLU A 74 13.52 -31.60 -7.65
CA GLU A 74 12.79 -32.69 -8.30
C GLU A 74 13.59 -33.98 -8.05
N GLN A 75 13.02 -34.92 -7.28
CA GLN A 75 13.61 -36.24 -7.12
C GLN A 75 13.46 -37.00 -8.45
N PHE A 76 14.57 -37.35 -9.09
CA PHE A 76 14.53 -38.21 -10.27
C PHE A 76 14.11 -39.63 -9.86
N PRO A 77 13.21 -40.30 -10.62
CA PRO A 77 12.87 -41.69 -10.37
C PRO A 77 14.08 -42.60 -10.66
N ASN A 78 14.25 -43.63 -9.81
CA ASN A 78 15.29 -44.66 -9.93
C ASN A 78 14.90 -45.78 -10.90
#